data_AF-A0A832PYP1-F1
#
_entry.id   AF-A0A832PYP1-F1
#
_cell.length_a   1.000
_cell.length_b   1.000
_cell.length_c   1.000
_cell.angle_alpha   90.00
_cell.angle_beta   90.00
_cell.angle_gamma   90.00
#
_symmetry.space_group_name_H-M   'P 1'
#
loop_
_entity.id
_entity.type
_entity.pdbx_description
1 polymer ?
#
loop_
_entity_poly.entity_id
_entity_poly.type
_entity_poly.pdbx_seq_one_letter_code
_entity_poly.pdbx_strand_id
1 'polypeptide(L)'
;MLTLTPTSDYDSPFDSIDTEITFVEYITLIEDHYKTTVEVPEQIEGDDLEAVYYLGEALKYGEIKGTWKDGTFDFIIAEDTAQNIKSLEDKSFDLNFVAPATAVIFKREFQIPKITITFKNAQVKDLDKVKKKAEVLEDGDVMKVTFVAKGDNQYMEQFDFEQSV
;
A
#
# COMPACT_ATOMS: atom_id res chain seq x y z
N MET A 1 -8.40 -47.77 -28.00
CA MET A 1 -8.71 -46.91 -26.84
C MET A 1 -7.41 -46.39 -26.30
N LEU A 2 -7.12 -45.11 -26.48
CA LEU A 2 -5.98 -44.46 -25.84
C LEU A 2 -6.48 -43.92 -24.51
N THR A 3 -6.01 -44.50 -23.42
CA THR A 3 -6.20 -43.97 -22.07
C THR A 3 -5.20 -42.84 -21.87
N LEU A 4 -5.70 -41.60 -21.81
CA LEU A 4 -4.92 -40.47 -21.31
C LEU A 4 -4.82 -40.62 -19.80
N THR A 5 -3.62 -40.97 -19.31
CA THR A 5 -3.25 -40.79 -17.92
C THR A 5 -3.11 -39.30 -17.65
N PRO A 6 -3.78 -38.73 -16.63
CA PRO A 6 -3.53 -37.36 -16.21
C PRO A 6 -2.16 -37.34 -15.53
N THR A 7 -1.12 -36.88 -16.24
CA THR A 7 0.10 -36.38 -15.61
C THR A 7 -0.17 -34.92 -15.29
N SER A 8 -0.71 -34.66 -14.11
CA SER A 8 -0.86 -33.31 -13.57
C SER A 8 -0.10 -33.24 -12.25
N ASP A 9 1.22 -33.23 -12.35
CA ASP A 9 2.04 -32.58 -11.33
C ASP A 9 1.91 -31.06 -11.54
N TYR A 10 0.68 -30.56 -11.40
CA TYR A 10 0.38 -29.12 -11.41
C TYR A 10 0.62 -28.63 -9.98
N ASP A 11 1.86 -28.30 -9.69
CA ASP A 11 2.22 -27.61 -8.46
C ASP A 11 1.86 -26.13 -8.64
N SER A 12 0.57 -25.83 -8.48
CA SER A 12 0.03 -24.49 -8.64
C SER A 12 0.49 -23.61 -7.48
N PRO A 13 0.98 -22.38 -7.72
CA PRO A 13 1.21 -21.42 -6.65
C PRO A 13 -0.10 -20.87 -6.06
N PHE A 14 -1.26 -21.24 -6.61
CA PHE A 14 -2.57 -20.75 -6.19
C PHE A 14 -3.30 -21.76 -5.30
N ASP A 15 -3.87 -21.26 -4.19
CA ASP A 15 -4.65 -22.07 -3.25
C ASP A 15 -5.94 -22.65 -3.85
N SER A 16 -6.47 -22.04 -4.92
CA SER A 16 -7.69 -22.47 -5.59
C SER A 16 -7.75 -22.02 -7.04
N ILE A 17 -8.63 -22.66 -7.83
CA ILE A 17 -8.93 -22.24 -9.21
C ILE A 17 -9.50 -20.81 -9.24
N ASP A 18 -10.30 -20.42 -8.24
CA ASP A 18 -10.87 -19.07 -8.17
C ASP A 18 -9.77 -18.01 -7.96
N THR A 19 -8.76 -18.35 -7.16
CA THR A 19 -7.57 -17.52 -6.97
C THR A 19 -6.80 -17.38 -8.29
N GLU A 20 -6.58 -18.48 -9.00
CA GLU A 20 -5.92 -18.48 -10.31
C GLU A 20 -6.68 -17.66 -11.36
N ILE A 21 -8.01 -17.78 -11.42
CA ILE A 21 -8.84 -16.95 -12.31
C ILE A 21 -8.70 -15.46 -11.96
N THR A 22 -8.76 -15.13 -10.67
CA THR A 22 -8.63 -13.73 -10.21
C THR A 22 -7.26 -13.16 -10.59
N PHE A 23 -6.19 -13.93 -10.45
CA PHE A 23 -4.86 -13.54 -10.89
C PHE A 23 -4.84 -13.19 -12.38
N VAL A 24 -5.40 -14.05 -13.23
CA VAL A 24 -5.47 -13.80 -14.69
C VAL A 24 -6.33 -12.57 -15.02
N GLU A 25 -7.45 -12.37 -14.32
CA GLU A 25 -8.29 -11.17 -14.47
C GLU A 25 -7.50 -9.90 -14.13
N TYR A 26 -6.73 -9.91 -13.04
CA TYR A 26 -5.92 -8.76 -12.62
C TYR A 26 -4.74 -8.49 -13.55
N ILE A 27 -4.04 -9.52 -14.02
CA ILE A 27 -3.01 -9.33 -15.05
C ILE A 27 -3.62 -8.67 -16.28
N THR A 28 -4.76 -9.16 -16.77
CA THR A 28 -5.45 -8.59 -17.94
C THR A 28 -5.86 -7.13 -17.72
N LEU A 29 -6.34 -6.79 -16.51
CA LEU A 29 -6.73 -5.43 -16.15
C LEU A 29 -5.52 -4.48 -16.12
N ILE A 30 -4.38 -4.94 -15.58
CA ILE A 30 -3.12 -4.20 -15.56
C ILE A 30 -2.62 -3.98 -17.00
N GLU A 31 -2.60 -5.02 -17.81
CA GLU A 31 -2.20 -4.96 -19.22
C GLU A 31 -3.04 -3.94 -20.01
N ASP A 32 -4.37 -3.98 -19.87
CA ASP A 32 -5.25 -3.02 -20.55
C ASP A 32 -5.05 -1.60 -20.03
N HIS A 33 -4.93 -1.38 -18.73
CA HIS A 33 -4.75 -0.04 -18.18
C HIS A 33 -3.44 0.60 -18.68
N TYR A 34 -2.34 -0.13 -18.58
CA TYR A 34 -1.00 0.37 -18.93
C TYR A 34 -0.62 0.16 -20.40
N LYS A 35 -1.54 -0.38 -21.23
CA LYS A 35 -1.35 -0.69 -22.65
C LYS A 35 -0.06 -1.47 -22.91
N THR A 36 0.11 -2.55 -22.16
CA THR A 36 1.30 -3.41 -22.22
C THR A 36 0.95 -4.89 -22.08
N THR A 37 1.92 -5.77 -22.33
CA THR A 37 1.89 -7.19 -21.95
C THR A 37 2.77 -7.43 -20.72
N VAL A 38 2.35 -8.34 -19.84
CA VAL A 38 3.07 -8.84 -18.67
C VAL A 38 3.51 -10.27 -18.94
N GLU A 39 4.82 -10.50 -18.96
CA GLU A 39 5.37 -11.85 -19.09
C GLU A 39 5.38 -12.53 -17.72
N VAL A 40 4.43 -13.45 -17.50
CA VAL A 40 4.33 -14.21 -16.24
C VAL A 40 5.40 -15.32 -16.23
N PRO A 41 6.32 -15.33 -15.25
CA PRO A 41 7.32 -16.38 -15.11
C PRO A 41 6.71 -17.72 -14.68
N GLU A 42 7.43 -18.82 -14.92
CA GLU A 42 7.00 -20.17 -14.47
C GLU A 42 6.87 -20.27 -12.94
N GLN A 43 7.70 -19.51 -12.21
CA GLN A 43 7.66 -19.41 -10.75
C GLN A 43 7.24 -18.00 -10.35
N ILE A 44 6.15 -17.90 -9.61
CA ILE A 44 5.60 -16.65 -9.08
C ILE A 44 6.01 -16.54 -7.62
N GLU A 45 6.76 -15.49 -7.29
CA GLU A 45 7.12 -15.19 -5.90
C GLU A 45 5.93 -14.56 -5.16
N GLY A 46 5.88 -14.72 -3.84
CA GLY A 46 4.78 -14.20 -3.01
C GLY A 46 4.60 -12.68 -3.13
N ASP A 47 5.70 -11.93 -3.20
CA ASP A 47 5.68 -10.46 -3.34
C ASP A 47 5.09 -10.02 -4.69
N ASP A 48 5.40 -10.76 -5.78
CA ASP A 48 4.82 -10.48 -7.10
C ASP A 48 3.32 -10.78 -7.11
N LEU A 49 2.91 -11.87 -6.45
CA LEU A 49 1.51 -12.22 -6.29
C LEU A 49 0.78 -11.10 -5.52
N GLU A 50 1.29 -10.68 -4.37
CA GLU A 50 0.70 -9.59 -3.58
C GLU A 50 0.60 -8.30 -4.39
N ALA A 51 1.64 -7.94 -5.16
CA ALA A 51 1.63 -6.75 -5.99
C ALA A 51 0.59 -6.81 -7.12
N VAL A 52 0.37 -7.97 -7.76
CA VAL A 52 -0.68 -8.16 -8.77
C VAL A 52 -2.07 -7.96 -8.16
N TYR A 53 -2.32 -8.56 -6.99
CA TYR A 53 -3.61 -8.42 -6.32
C TYR A 53 -3.85 -6.98 -5.88
N TYR A 54 -2.86 -6.34 -5.26
CA TYR A 54 -2.96 -4.96 -4.82
C TYR A 54 -3.26 -4.00 -5.97
N LEU A 55 -2.49 -4.07 -7.06
CA LEU A 55 -2.71 -3.19 -8.22
C LEU A 55 -4.02 -3.55 -8.95
N GLY A 56 -4.37 -4.84 -9.04
CA GLY A 56 -5.61 -5.32 -9.63
C GLY A 56 -6.86 -4.82 -8.88
N GLU A 57 -6.86 -4.92 -7.55
CA GLU A 57 -7.92 -4.35 -6.70
C GLU A 57 -8.01 -2.83 -6.84
N ALA A 58 -6.87 -2.14 -6.82
CA ALA A 58 -6.81 -0.70 -7.01
C ALA A 58 -7.44 -0.27 -8.34
N LEU A 59 -7.11 -0.95 -9.44
CA LEU A 59 -7.67 -0.66 -10.76
C LEU A 59 -9.16 -1.04 -10.87
N LYS A 60 -9.58 -2.15 -10.23
CA LYS A 60 -10.96 -2.65 -10.34
C LYS A 60 -11.95 -1.85 -9.51
N TYR A 61 -11.54 -1.42 -8.32
CA TYR A 61 -12.45 -0.80 -7.34
C TYR A 61 -12.16 0.69 -7.09
N GLY A 62 -10.96 1.18 -7.42
CA GLY A 62 -10.54 2.56 -7.15
C GLY A 62 -10.26 2.87 -5.68
N GLU A 63 -10.46 1.89 -4.79
CA GLU A 63 -10.19 2.00 -3.36
C GLU A 63 -9.83 0.64 -2.76
N ILE A 64 -9.01 0.66 -1.72
CA ILE A 64 -8.74 -0.48 -0.84
C ILE A 64 -9.12 -0.07 0.58
N LYS A 65 -9.83 -0.94 1.29
CA LYS A 65 -10.32 -0.68 2.64
C LYS A 65 -9.85 -1.75 3.60
N GLY A 66 -9.56 -1.33 4.82
CA GLY A 66 -9.13 -2.24 5.86
C GLY A 66 -9.33 -1.67 7.26
N THR A 67 -8.66 -2.31 8.21
CA THR A 67 -8.57 -1.79 9.57
C THR A 67 -7.10 -1.75 9.97
N TRP A 68 -6.75 -0.81 10.85
CA TRP A 68 -5.39 -0.67 11.35
C TRP A 68 -5.38 -0.64 12.87
N LYS A 69 -4.19 -0.80 13.46
CA LYS A 69 -3.99 -0.77 14.91
C LYS A 69 -2.94 0.25 15.30
N ASP A 70 -1.79 0.16 14.66
CA ASP A 70 -0.68 1.07 14.83
C ASP A 70 0.16 1.13 13.56
N GLY A 71 0.90 2.22 13.39
CA GLY A 71 1.78 2.45 12.24
C GLY A 71 2.92 3.37 12.67
N THR A 72 4.14 3.07 12.25
CA THR A 72 5.32 3.91 12.51
C THR A 72 5.83 4.47 11.20
N PHE A 73 5.93 5.78 11.13
CA PHE A 73 6.35 6.50 9.93
C PHE A 73 7.59 7.34 10.22
N ASP A 74 8.44 7.45 9.21
CA ASP A 74 9.63 8.28 9.21
C ASP A 74 9.25 9.67 8.67
N PHE A 75 9.40 10.70 9.50
CA PHE A 75 9.21 12.09 9.10
C PHE A 75 10.57 12.77 8.98
N ILE A 76 10.83 13.38 7.83
CA ILE A 76 11.96 14.29 7.67
C ILE A 76 11.57 15.59 8.39
N ILE A 77 12.40 15.99 9.36
CA ILE A 77 12.24 17.24 10.09
C ILE A 77 12.59 18.37 9.14
N ALA A 78 11.55 19.09 8.74
CA ALA A 78 11.63 20.44 8.21
C ALA A 78 11.16 21.42 9.28
N GLU A 79 11.45 22.71 9.11
CA GLU A 79 11.03 23.77 10.06
C GLU A 79 9.53 23.70 10.39
N ASP A 80 8.69 23.56 9.36
CA ASP A 80 7.24 23.44 9.52
C ASP A 80 6.83 22.12 10.18
N THR A 81 7.50 21.01 9.87
CA THR A 81 7.24 19.68 10.46
C THR A 81 7.48 19.71 11.97
N ALA A 82 8.59 20.31 12.41
CA ALA A 82 8.92 20.40 13.83
C ALA A 82 7.89 21.24 14.61
N GLN A 83 7.46 22.38 14.05
CA GLN A 83 6.44 23.22 14.68
C GLN A 83 5.08 22.52 14.73
N ASN A 84 4.68 21.85 13.65
CA ASN A 84 3.44 21.08 13.60
C ASN A 84 3.42 20.01 14.70
N ILE A 85 4.51 19.26 14.86
CA ILE A 85 4.62 18.22 15.89
C ILE A 85 4.56 18.79 17.31
N LYS A 86 5.21 19.93 17.56
CA LYS A 86 5.14 20.63 18.86
C LYS A 86 3.72 21.13 19.17
N SER A 87 2.97 21.51 18.15
CA SER A 87 1.59 22.00 18.27
C SER A 87 0.54 20.91 18.46
N LEU A 88 0.87 19.64 18.18
CA LEU A 88 -0.08 18.53 18.32
C LEU A 88 -0.68 18.46 19.73
N GLU A 89 -1.99 18.33 19.81
CA GLU A 89 -2.70 18.06 21.06
C GLU A 89 -2.79 16.55 21.29
N ASP A 90 -2.96 16.13 22.54
CA ASP A 90 -3.19 14.72 22.87
C ASP A 90 -4.65 14.32 22.57
N LYS A 91 -4.97 14.31 21.28
CA LYS A 91 -6.30 13.96 20.73
C LYS A 91 -6.15 13.12 19.46
N SER A 92 -7.19 12.36 19.13
CA SER A 92 -7.25 11.66 17.86
C SER A 92 -7.57 12.62 16.71
N PHE A 93 -7.05 12.28 15.53
CA PHE A 93 -7.30 12.97 14.26
C PHE A 93 -7.18 11.98 13.10
N ASP A 94 -7.67 12.36 11.93
CA ASP A 94 -7.45 11.56 10.72
C ASP A 94 -6.07 11.90 10.13
N LEU A 95 -5.22 10.89 10.00
CA LEU A 95 -3.91 11.02 9.37
C LEU A 95 -4.06 10.70 7.88
N ASN A 96 -3.68 11.65 7.02
CA ASN A 96 -3.81 11.54 5.58
C ASN A 96 -2.45 11.70 4.90
N PHE A 97 -2.11 10.80 4.00
CA PHE A 97 -0.95 10.89 3.12
C PHE A 97 -1.40 10.93 1.68
N VAL A 98 -0.78 11.80 0.89
CA VAL A 98 -0.98 11.83 -0.56
C VAL A 98 0.37 11.68 -1.22
N ALA A 99 0.54 10.61 -1.99
CA ALA A 99 1.80 10.32 -2.67
C ALA A 99 1.56 9.51 -3.94
N PRO A 100 2.44 9.64 -4.95
CA PRO A 100 2.56 8.63 -5.99
C PRO A 100 3.15 7.35 -5.38
N ALA A 101 2.92 6.22 -6.03
CA ALA A 101 3.57 4.95 -5.71
C ALA A 101 3.96 4.19 -6.98
N THR A 102 4.77 3.16 -6.80
CA THR A 102 5.15 2.25 -7.88
C THR A 102 4.94 0.82 -7.40
N ALA A 103 4.10 0.07 -8.11
CA ALA A 103 4.00 -1.37 -7.93
C ALA A 103 5.08 -2.05 -8.79
N VAL A 104 5.80 -3.01 -8.22
CA VAL A 104 6.80 -3.79 -8.94
C VAL A 104 6.23 -5.21 -9.10
N ILE A 105 5.94 -5.60 -10.34
CA ILE A 105 5.39 -6.91 -10.69
C ILE A 105 6.32 -7.54 -11.72
N PHE A 106 6.87 -8.71 -11.42
CA PHE A 106 7.82 -9.44 -12.24
C PHE A 106 8.99 -8.56 -12.72
N LYS A 107 9.56 -7.78 -11.78
CA LYS A 107 10.66 -6.81 -12.00
C LYS A 107 10.30 -5.65 -12.92
N ARG A 108 9.02 -5.45 -13.21
CA ARG A 108 8.51 -4.33 -13.99
C ARG A 108 7.77 -3.35 -13.11
N GLU A 109 8.02 -2.07 -13.35
CA GLU A 109 7.41 -0.98 -12.60
C GLU A 109 6.10 -0.51 -13.25
N PHE A 110 5.06 -0.36 -12.43
CA PHE A 110 3.76 0.17 -12.78
C PHE A 110 3.48 1.40 -11.90
N GLN A 111 3.34 2.55 -12.55
CA GLN A 111 3.23 3.83 -11.86
C GLN A 111 1.79 4.09 -11.42
N ILE A 112 1.60 4.32 -10.13
CA ILE A 112 0.34 4.75 -9.53
C ILE A 112 0.46 6.25 -9.29
N PRO A 113 -0.16 7.10 -10.11
CA PRO A 113 0.11 8.54 -10.10
C PRO A 113 -0.21 9.20 -8.76
N LYS A 114 -1.28 8.75 -8.10
CA LYS A 114 -1.71 9.32 -6.83
C LYS A 114 -2.51 8.32 -6.02
N ILE A 115 -2.07 8.15 -4.77
CA ILE A 115 -2.78 7.43 -3.71
C ILE A 115 -3.07 8.43 -2.60
N THR A 116 -4.31 8.46 -2.12
CA THR A 116 -4.68 9.11 -0.86
C THR A 116 -4.90 8.03 0.19
N ILE A 117 -4.03 7.99 1.20
CA ILE A 117 -4.06 7.01 2.29
C ILE A 117 -4.61 7.70 3.54
N THR A 118 -5.70 7.18 4.11
CA THR A 118 -6.34 7.70 5.31
C THR A 118 -6.32 6.67 6.43
N PHE A 119 -5.75 7.07 7.57
CA PHE A 119 -5.83 6.34 8.83
C PHE A 119 -6.77 7.08 9.78
N LYS A 120 -7.96 6.52 10.03
CA LYS A 120 -8.96 7.14 10.92
C LYS A 120 -8.55 7.07 12.38
N ASN A 121 -8.88 8.13 13.13
CA ASN A 121 -8.64 8.26 14.58
C ASN A 121 -7.21 7.90 15.04
N ALA A 122 -6.22 8.37 14.28
CA ALA A 122 -4.82 8.28 14.67
C ALA A 122 -4.54 9.18 15.88
N GLN A 123 -3.81 8.65 16.85
CA GLN A 123 -3.21 9.42 17.94
C GLN A 123 -1.73 9.09 18.01
N VAL A 124 -0.89 10.11 18.22
CA VAL A 124 0.55 9.90 18.42
C VAL A 124 0.79 9.14 19.72
N LYS A 125 1.52 8.03 19.62
CA LYS A 125 1.98 7.28 20.78
C LYS A 125 3.12 8.02 21.47
N ASP A 126 3.03 8.15 22.79
CA ASP A 126 4.02 8.82 23.62
C ASP A 126 4.30 10.28 23.16
N LEU A 127 3.24 11.07 22.94
CA LEU A 127 3.32 12.42 22.38
C LEU A 127 4.37 13.31 23.05
N ASP A 128 4.45 13.31 24.39
CA ASP A 128 5.46 14.08 25.13
C ASP A 128 6.90 13.73 24.73
N LYS A 129 7.17 12.45 24.46
CA LYS A 129 8.48 11.98 24.00
C LYS A 129 8.76 12.44 22.57
N VAL A 130 7.75 12.42 21.71
CA VAL A 130 7.86 12.89 20.32
C VAL A 130 8.13 14.40 20.28
N LYS A 131 7.40 15.19 21.07
CA LYS A 131 7.64 16.65 21.18
C LYS A 131 9.04 16.99 21.64
N LYS A 132 9.54 16.31 22.68
CA LYS A 132 10.92 16.50 23.17
C LYS A 132 11.98 16.15 22.13
N LYS A 133 11.74 15.12 21.31
CA LYS A 133 12.64 14.82 20.19
C LYS A 133 12.64 15.93 19.14
N ALA A 134 11.47 16.45 18.77
CA ALA A 134 11.35 17.55 17.82
C ALA A 134 12.00 18.88 18.29
N GLU A 135 12.40 19.00 19.56
CA GLU A 135 13.14 20.16 20.07
C GLU A 135 14.64 20.11 19.76
N VAL A 136 15.20 18.91 19.55
CA VAL A 136 16.65 18.71 19.45
C VAL A 136 17.12 18.22 18.08
N LEU A 137 16.18 17.84 17.20
CA LEU A 137 16.49 17.43 15.83
C LEU A 137 16.72 18.66 14.93
N GLU A 138 17.67 18.53 14.03
CA GLU A 138 18.04 19.54 13.05
C GLU A 138 17.24 19.34 11.73
N ASP A 139 17.28 20.36 10.86
CA ASP A 139 16.67 20.28 9.54
C ASP A 139 17.32 19.14 8.72
N GLY A 140 16.48 18.28 8.13
CA GLY A 140 16.90 17.08 7.42
C GLY A 140 17.03 15.81 8.28
N ASP A 141 16.95 15.91 9.62
CA ASP A 141 16.93 14.73 10.48
C ASP A 141 15.66 13.89 10.26
N VAL A 142 15.77 12.58 10.49
CA VAL A 142 14.62 11.67 10.41
C VAL A 142 14.09 11.33 11.80
N MET A 143 12.79 11.53 12.01
CA MET A 143 12.10 11.17 13.23
C MET A 143 11.05 10.08 13.01
N LYS A 144 11.18 8.99 13.75
CA LYS A 144 10.16 7.95 13.87
C LYS A 144 9.02 8.39 14.77
N VAL A 145 7.81 8.42 14.22
CA VAL A 145 6.57 8.68 14.97
C VAL A 145 5.62 7.50 14.80
N THR A 146 5.21 6.92 15.93
CA THR A 146 4.21 5.85 15.96
C THR A 146 2.84 6.45 16.23
N PHE A 147 1.84 6.07 15.44
CA PHE A 147 0.44 6.38 15.67
C PHE A 147 -0.30 5.11 16.06
N VAL A 148 -1.36 5.27 16.83
CA VAL A 148 -2.28 4.19 17.23
C VAL A 148 -3.72 4.59 16.92
N ALA A 149 -4.54 3.63 16.54
CA ALA A 149 -5.98 3.85 16.36
C ALA A 149 -6.67 4.00 17.73
N LYS A 150 -7.45 5.06 17.90
CA LYS A 150 -8.26 5.32 19.11
C LYS A 150 -9.74 5.43 18.75
N GLY A 151 -10.39 4.27 18.61
CA GLY A 151 -11.81 4.20 18.27
C GLY A 151 -12.01 3.57 16.89
N ASP A 152 -12.72 4.28 16.00
CA ASP A 152 -12.90 3.83 14.62
C ASP A 152 -11.55 3.72 13.92
N ASN A 153 -11.19 2.48 13.58
CA ASN A 153 -9.89 2.08 13.11
C ASN A 153 -9.89 1.77 11.60
N GLN A 154 -10.81 2.37 10.86
CA GLN A 154 -10.85 2.26 9.42
C GLN A 154 -9.57 2.79 8.77
N TYR A 155 -9.11 2.02 7.79
CA TYR A 155 -8.03 2.34 6.88
C TYR A 155 -8.60 2.39 5.47
N MET A 156 -8.17 3.37 4.69
CA MET A 156 -8.60 3.50 3.31
C MET A 156 -7.49 4.04 2.43
N GLU A 157 -7.31 3.42 1.27
CA GLU A 157 -6.53 3.93 0.16
C GLU A 157 -7.49 4.28 -0.97
N GLN A 158 -7.35 5.47 -1.54
CA GLN A 158 -8.09 5.91 -2.72
C GLN A 158 -7.11 6.17 -3.85
N PHE A 159 -7.39 5.58 -5.01
CA PHE A 159 -6.51 5.60 -6.16
C PHE A 159 -7.03 6.55 -7.23
N ASP A 160 -6.13 7.37 -7.74
CA ASP A 160 -6.39 8.29 -8.83
C ASP A 160 -5.39 7.99 -9.95
N PHE A 161 -5.86 7.21 -10.92
CA PHE A 161 -5.09 6.77 -12.09
C PHE A 161 -5.21 7.73 -13.27
N GLU A 162 -6.05 8.76 -13.18
CA GLU A 162 -6.11 9.79 -14.21
C GLU A 162 -4.90 10.71 -14.05
N GLN A 163 -4.06 10.78 -15.08
CA GLN A 163 -3.05 11.83 -15.13
C GLN A 163 -3.78 13.17 -15.10
N SER A 164 -3.46 14.03 -14.13
CA SER A 164 -3.76 15.45 -14.24
C SER A 164 -3.00 15.97 -15.47
N VAL A 165 -3.71 16.07 -16.61
CA VAL A 165 -3.22 16.66 -17.86
C VAL A 165 -2.84 18.11 -17.63
#